data_AF-A0A3N6P461-F1
#
_entry.id   AF-A0A3N6P461-F1
#
_cell.length_a   1.000
_cell.length_b   1.000
_cell.length_c   1.000
_cell.angle_alpha   90.00
_cell.angle_beta   90.00
_cell.angle_gamma   90.00
#
_symmetry.space_group_name_H-M   'P 1'
#
loop_
_entity.id
_entity.type
_entity.pdbx_description
1 polymer ?
#
loop_
_entity_poly.entity_id
_entity_poly.type
_entity_poly.pdbx_seq_one_letter_code
_entity_poly.pdbx_strand_id
1 'polypeptide(L)'
;MSRRPTDPATSRRATIRTRNDDPELVARALRPDNTDEMETDVEHSGATGRSESGTERAGRVVTRIERESTAGLQSTVDDYVVNLAVAIDVAHGGRDEQCGKPTDAGEVSDNESEYDTIHDE
;
A
#
# COMPACT_ATOMS: atom_id res chain seq x y z
N MET A 1 -43.62 6.99 20.55
CA MET A 1 -42.49 6.99 19.58
C MET A 1 -41.72 5.69 19.77
N SER A 2 -42.12 4.62 19.09
CA SER A 2 -41.47 3.31 19.22
C SER A 2 -40.16 3.32 18.42
N ARG A 3 -39.03 3.15 19.10
CA ARG A 3 -37.77 2.84 18.44
C ARG A 3 -37.91 1.44 17.84
N ARG A 4 -37.86 1.36 16.51
CA ARG A 4 -37.92 0.09 15.78
C ARG A 4 -36.67 -0.73 16.14
N PRO A 5 -36.78 -2.03 16.44
CA PRO A 5 -35.61 -2.88 16.65
C PRO A 5 -34.81 -2.89 15.35
N THR A 6 -33.52 -2.51 15.41
CA THR A 6 -32.59 -2.69 14.30
C THR A 6 -32.39 -4.19 14.10
N ASP A 7 -33.01 -4.69 13.04
CA ASP A 7 -32.87 -6.07 12.59
C ASP A 7 -31.37 -6.30 12.24
N PRO A 8 -30.71 -7.35 12.76
CA PRO A 8 -29.32 -7.68 12.44
C PRO A 8 -29.05 -7.94 10.94
N ALA A 9 -30.07 -7.86 10.08
CA ALA A 9 -29.98 -7.91 8.63
C ALA A 9 -29.88 -6.54 7.91
N THR A 10 -29.83 -5.40 8.62
CA THR A 10 -29.97 -4.08 7.97
C THR A 10 -28.65 -3.37 7.63
N SER A 11 -27.52 -4.08 7.52
CA SER A 11 -26.29 -3.45 7.03
C SER A 11 -26.41 -3.13 5.53
N ARG A 12 -25.71 -2.08 5.10
CA ARG A 12 -25.52 -1.63 3.73
C ARG A 12 -24.08 -1.94 3.38
N ARG A 13 -23.87 -2.53 2.20
CA ARG A 13 -22.56 -2.98 1.76
C ARG A 13 -22.16 -2.31 0.45
N ALA A 14 -20.90 -1.89 0.35
CA ALA A 14 -20.26 -1.53 -0.89
C ALA A 14 -19.05 -2.45 -1.14
N THR A 15 -18.72 -2.67 -2.41
CA THR A 15 -17.50 -3.39 -2.80
C THR A 15 -16.82 -2.64 -3.93
N ILE A 16 -15.60 -2.18 -3.67
CA ILE A 16 -14.77 -1.46 -4.64
C ILE A 16 -13.67 -2.42 -5.10
N ARG A 17 -13.51 -2.53 -6.42
CA ARG A 17 -12.51 -3.42 -7.04
C ARG A 17 -11.64 -2.60 -7.98
N THR A 18 -10.37 -2.48 -7.64
CA THR A 18 -9.43 -1.63 -8.38
C THR A 18 -8.31 -2.47 -8.93
N ARG A 19 -8.09 -2.43 -10.25
CA ARG A 19 -6.95 -3.08 -10.89
C ARG A 19 -5.69 -2.27 -10.60
N ASN A 20 -4.60 -2.93 -10.26
CA ASN A 20 -3.31 -2.28 -10.03
C ASN A 20 -2.16 -3.25 -10.37
N ASP A 21 -1.02 -2.71 -10.75
CA ASP A 21 0.19 -3.48 -11.09
C ASP A 21 0.98 -3.94 -9.86
N ASP A 22 0.76 -3.33 -8.69
CA ASP A 22 1.24 -3.78 -7.37
C ASP A 22 0.12 -3.64 -6.31
N PRO A 23 -0.90 -4.51 -6.36
CA PRO A 23 -2.01 -4.44 -5.42
C PRO A 23 -1.57 -4.72 -3.98
N GLU A 24 -0.46 -5.43 -3.75
CA GLU A 24 0.09 -5.66 -2.41
C GLU A 24 0.67 -4.38 -1.79
N LEU A 25 1.34 -3.55 -2.59
CA LEU A 25 1.83 -2.26 -2.14
C LEU A 25 0.68 -1.31 -1.79
N VAL A 26 -0.35 -1.26 -2.64
CA VAL A 26 -1.56 -0.46 -2.38
C VAL A 26 -2.28 -0.93 -1.13
N ALA A 27 -2.50 -2.25 -0.96
CA ALA A 27 -3.16 -2.79 0.23
C ALA A 27 -2.37 -2.51 1.52
N ARG A 28 -1.03 -2.51 1.47
CA ARG A 28 -0.18 -2.12 2.60
C ARG A 28 -0.30 -0.63 2.92
N ALA A 29 -0.39 0.22 1.91
CA ALA A 29 -0.59 1.66 2.11
C ALA A 29 -1.97 1.99 2.71
N LEU A 30 -2.99 1.20 2.39
CA LEU A 30 -4.36 1.35 2.93
C LEU A 30 -4.55 0.78 4.35
N ARG A 31 -3.65 -0.11 4.80
CA ARG A 31 -3.79 -0.80 6.09
C ARG A 31 -4.00 0.10 7.31
N PRO A 32 -3.32 1.26 7.46
CA PRO A 32 -3.48 2.13 8.62
C PRO A 32 -4.90 2.66 8.81
N ASP A 33 -5.65 2.85 7.72
CA ASP A 33 -6.99 3.45 7.74
C ASP A 33 -8.11 2.40 7.73
N ASN A 34 -7.78 1.11 7.61
CA ASN A 34 -8.77 0.05 7.67
C ASN A 34 -9.35 -0.04 9.09
N THR A 35 -10.67 0.08 9.19
CA THR A 35 -11.44 -0.11 10.43
C THR A 35 -12.16 -1.46 10.42
N ASP A 36 -12.79 -1.86 11.52
CA ASP A 36 -13.61 -3.09 11.57
C ASP A 36 -14.80 -3.09 10.59
N GLU A 37 -15.14 -1.93 10.04
CA GLU A 37 -16.19 -1.74 9.03
C GLU A 37 -15.66 -1.84 7.58
N MET A 38 -14.34 -2.00 7.42
CA MET A 38 -13.63 -2.09 6.16
C MET A 38 -12.72 -3.33 6.11
N GLU A 39 -12.91 -4.15 5.09
CA GLU A 39 -12.03 -5.29 4.80
C GLU A 39 -11.38 -5.08 3.44
N THR A 40 -10.05 -5.09 3.39
CA THR A 40 -9.27 -4.95 2.15
C THR A 40 -8.48 -6.23 1.86
N ASP A 41 -8.74 -6.83 0.71
CA ASP A 41 -8.10 -8.04 0.18
C ASP A 41 -7.38 -7.77 -1.15
N VAL A 42 -6.47 -8.66 -1.52
CA VAL A 42 -5.82 -8.66 -2.84
C VAL A 42 -6.24 -9.91 -3.62
N GLU A 43 -6.79 -9.69 -4.82
CA GLU A 43 -7.11 -10.74 -5.79
C GLU A 43 -6.09 -10.69 -6.94
N HIS A 44 -5.23 -11.70 -7.06
CA HIS A 44 -4.26 -11.78 -8.17
C HIS A 44 -4.90 -12.33 -9.44
N SER A 45 -4.57 -11.71 -10.59
CA SER A 45 -5.14 -12.05 -11.90
C SER A 45 -4.10 -12.77 -12.76
N GLY A 46 -3.64 -13.96 -12.37
CA GLY A 46 -2.60 -14.69 -13.12
C GLY A 46 -1.89 -15.74 -12.28
N ALA A 47 -1.40 -16.81 -12.92
CA ALA A 47 -1.03 -18.08 -12.29
C ALA A 47 -0.10 -17.94 -11.09
N THR A 48 -0.36 -18.73 -10.04
CA THR A 48 0.55 -19.00 -8.94
C THR A 48 1.84 -19.62 -9.48
N GLY A 49 2.73 -18.79 -9.97
CA GLY A 49 3.98 -19.19 -10.61
C GLY A 49 4.89 -17.98 -10.55
N ARG A 50 6.04 -18.15 -9.91
CA ARG A 50 7.10 -17.15 -9.85
C ARG A 50 7.47 -16.78 -11.29
N SER A 51 6.95 -15.66 -11.80
CA SER A 51 7.35 -15.20 -13.13
C SER A 51 8.84 -14.85 -13.04
N GLU A 52 9.66 -15.56 -13.84
CA GLU A 52 11.11 -15.37 -13.91
C GLU A 52 11.47 -13.96 -14.43
N SER A 53 10.49 -13.29 -15.06
CA SER A 53 10.45 -11.85 -15.26
C SER A 53 9.56 -11.26 -14.17
N GLY A 54 10.07 -10.46 -13.25
CA GLY A 54 9.34 -9.90 -12.08
C GLY A 54 8.16 -8.96 -12.38
N THR A 55 7.44 -9.17 -13.48
CA THR A 55 6.45 -8.27 -14.09
C THR A 55 5.01 -8.69 -13.83
N GLU A 56 4.72 -9.96 -13.53
CA GLU A 56 3.33 -10.39 -13.24
C GLU A 56 3.00 -10.26 -11.76
N ARG A 57 3.06 -9.04 -11.25
CA ARG A 57 2.53 -8.66 -9.92
C ARG A 57 1.14 -8.01 -10.00
N ALA A 58 0.59 -7.91 -11.21
CA ALA A 58 -0.71 -7.29 -11.44
C ALA A 58 -1.85 -8.07 -10.79
N GLY A 59 -2.82 -7.34 -10.26
CA GLY A 59 -4.00 -7.91 -9.63
C GLY A 59 -5.00 -6.83 -9.28
N ARG A 60 -5.77 -7.07 -8.23
CA ARG A 60 -6.84 -6.17 -7.79
C ARG A 60 -6.82 -6.00 -6.30
N VAL A 61 -7.03 -4.77 -5.86
CA VAL A 61 -7.42 -4.46 -4.48
C VAL A 61 -8.93 -4.51 -4.40
N VAL A 62 -9.46 -5.31 -3.49
CA VAL A 62 -10.88 -5.47 -3.24
C VAL A 62 -11.19 -5.03 -1.83
N THR A 63 -11.94 -3.94 -1.71
CA THR A 63 -12.37 -3.44 -0.40
C THR A 63 -13.86 -3.58 -0.23
N ARG A 64 -14.27 -4.20 0.86
CA ARG A 64 -15.65 -4.36 1.29
C ARG A 64 -15.90 -3.42 2.45
N ILE A 65 -16.99 -2.67 2.38
CA ILE A 65 -17.38 -1.69 3.40
C ILE A 65 -18.79 -2.05 3.86
N GLU A 66 -18.99 -2.15 5.17
CA GLU A 66 -20.28 -2.46 5.78
C GLU A 66 -20.68 -1.41 6.81
N ARG A 67 -21.85 -0.78 6.61
CA ARG A 67 -22.37 0.28 7.48
C ARG A 67 -23.86 0.12 7.72
N GLU A 68 -24.37 0.56 8.85
CA GLU A 68 -25.80 0.43 9.20
C GLU A 68 -26.74 1.31 8.36
N SER A 69 -26.23 2.38 7.76
CA SER A 69 -27.02 3.34 7.00
C SER A 69 -26.41 3.62 5.63
N THR A 70 -27.22 4.02 4.66
CA THR A 70 -26.74 4.41 3.33
C THR A 70 -25.94 5.70 3.34
N ALA A 71 -26.32 6.66 4.19
CA ALA A 71 -25.56 7.90 4.39
C ALA A 71 -24.19 7.60 5.03
N GLY A 72 -24.16 6.74 6.04
CA GLY A 72 -22.92 6.27 6.66
C GLY A 72 -22.04 5.51 5.67
N LEU A 73 -22.63 4.65 4.82
CA LEU A 73 -21.90 3.96 3.76
C LEU A 73 -21.30 4.93 2.73
N GLN A 74 -22.08 5.94 2.29
CA GLN A 74 -21.63 6.89 1.27
C GLN A 74 -20.46 7.75 1.79
N SER A 75 -20.53 8.27 3.01
CA SER A 75 -19.41 9.00 3.61
C SER A 75 -18.15 8.15 3.65
N THR A 76 -18.27 6.90 4.13
CA THR A 76 -17.15 5.98 4.24
C THR A 76 -16.57 5.58 2.87
N VAL A 77 -17.41 5.43 1.85
CA VAL A 77 -16.99 5.18 0.47
C VAL A 77 -16.23 6.38 -0.09
N ASP A 78 -16.71 7.60 0.11
CA ASP A 78 -16.08 8.81 -0.41
C ASP A 78 -14.70 9.04 0.22
N ASP A 79 -14.59 8.88 1.55
CA ASP A 79 -13.32 8.96 2.27
C ASP A 79 -12.35 7.87 1.77
N TYR A 80 -12.85 6.64 1.59
CA TYR A 80 -12.04 5.52 1.08
C TYR A 80 -11.51 5.77 -0.34
N VAL A 81 -12.32 6.32 -1.25
CA VAL A 81 -11.88 6.55 -2.64
C VAL A 81 -10.75 7.58 -2.69
N VAL A 82 -10.77 8.60 -1.83
CA VAL A 82 -9.68 9.57 -1.69
C VAL A 82 -8.41 8.88 -1.18
N ASN A 83 -8.51 8.10 -0.10
CA ASN A 83 -7.37 7.37 0.45
C ASN A 83 -6.79 6.35 -0.57
N LEU A 84 -7.64 5.69 -1.34
CA LEU A 84 -7.24 4.77 -2.42
C LEU A 84 -6.47 5.48 -3.53
N ALA A 85 -6.89 6.68 -3.94
CA ALA A 85 -6.17 7.46 -4.95
C ALA A 85 -4.75 7.78 -4.48
N VAL A 86 -4.60 8.26 -3.24
CA VAL A 86 -3.29 8.55 -2.63
C VAL A 86 -2.43 7.29 -2.55
N ALA A 87 -2.99 6.16 -2.14
CA ALA A 87 -2.27 4.89 -2.07
C ALA A 87 -1.75 4.42 -3.44
N ILE A 88 -2.52 4.64 -4.51
CA ILE A 88 -2.10 4.35 -5.89
C ILE A 88 -0.97 5.27 -6.31
N ASP A 89 -1.06 6.57 -6.01
CA ASP A 89 -0.02 7.55 -6.35
C ASP A 89 1.30 7.23 -5.64
N VAL A 90 1.26 6.87 -4.36
CA VAL A 90 2.44 6.41 -3.60
C VAL A 90 3.04 5.15 -4.20
N ALA A 91 2.21 4.20 -4.64
CA ALA A 91 2.68 2.96 -5.28
C ALA A 91 3.36 3.22 -6.63
N HIS A 92 2.92 4.22 -7.40
CA HIS A 92 3.55 4.62 -8.65
C HIS A 92 4.83 5.43 -8.40
N GLY A 93 4.79 6.47 -7.56
CA GLY A 93 5.94 7.33 -7.28
C GLY A 93 7.11 6.59 -6.61
N GLY A 94 6.80 5.60 -5.75
CA GLY A 94 7.84 4.76 -5.14
C GLY A 94 8.63 3.91 -6.15
N ARG A 95 8.06 3.57 -7.31
CA ARG A 95 8.76 2.83 -8.37
C ARG A 95 9.71 3.75 -9.15
N ASP A 96 9.30 4.99 -9.39
CA ASP A 96 10.09 5.97 -10.12
C ASP A 96 11.31 6.45 -9.31
N GLU A 97 11.17 6.63 -7.99
CA GLU A 97 12.28 7.06 -7.12
C GLU A 97 13.35 5.97 -6.89
N GLN A 98 12.96 4.70 -6.85
CA GLN A 98 13.90 3.58 -6.66
C GLN A 98 14.83 3.36 -7.86
N CYS A 99 14.44 3.79 -9.06
CA CYS A 99 15.30 3.71 -10.26
C CYS A 99 16.36 4.84 -10.33
N GLY A 100 16.32 5.83 -9.42
CA GLY A 100 17.07 7.08 -9.57
C GLY A 100 18.13 7.40 -8.51
N LYS A 101 18.24 6.65 -7.41
CA LYS A 101 19.28 6.89 -6.40
C LYS A 101 20.22 5.69 -6.31
N PRO A 102 21.37 5.67 -7.02
CA PRO A 102 22.48 4.90 -6.52
C PRO A 102 22.70 5.33 -5.07
N THR A 103 22.71 4.37 -4.16
CA THR A 103 23.18 4.61 -2.79
C THR A 103 24.60 5.12 -2.95
N ASP A 104 24.75 6.44 -2.83
CA ASP A 104 26.01 7.14 -2.63
C ASP A 104 26.50 6.73 -1.23
N ALA A 105 26.90 5.46 -1.12
CA ALA A 105 27.86 5.02 -0.15
C ALA A 105 29.16 5.66 -0.62
N GLY A 106 29.32 6.95 -0.32
CA GLY A 106 30.49 7.73 -0.69
C GLY A 106 31.74 6.94 -0.32
N GLU A 107 32.69 6.89 -1.26
CA GLU A 107 34.00 6.29 -1.05
C GLU A 107 34.53 6.69 0.33
N VAL A 108 34.75 5.70 1.19
CA VAL A 108 35.62 5.87 2.34
C VAL A 108 37.00 6.16 1.77
N SER A 109 37.37 7.44 1.77
CA SER A 109 38.74 7.84 1.49
C SER A 109 39.59 7.26 2.62
N ASP A 110 40.30 6.18 2.33
CA ASP A 110 41.37 5.67 3.18
C ASP A 110 42.42 6.78 3.25
N ASN A 111 42.31 7.62 4.28
CA ASN A 111 43.30 8.63 4.61
C ASN A 111 44.52 7.90 5.17
N GLU A 112 45.39 7.44 4.27
CA GLU A 112 46.71 6.91 4.60
C GLU A 112 47.42 7.93 5.48
N SER A 113 47.48 7.61 6.76
CA SER A 113 48.14 8.42 7.75
C SER A 113 49.63 8.26 7.51
N GLU A 114 50.27 9.32 7.04
CA GLU A 114 51.71 9.44 6.98
C GLU A 114 52.24 9.48 8.42
N TYR A 115 52.51 8.29 8.99
CA TYR A 115 53.36 8.17 10.17
C TYR A 115 54.80 8.22 9.67
N ASP A 116 55.39 9.41 9.66
CA ASP A 116 56.83 9.59 9.52
C ASP A 116 57.51 8.90 10.72
N THR A 117 57.90 7.64 10.51
CA THR A 117 58.61 6.84 11.51
C THR A 117 60.08 7.20 11.40
N ILE A 118 60.52 7.95 12.40
CA ILE A 118 61.92 8.28 12.68
C ILE A 118 62.73 6.98 12.66
N HIS A 119 63.64 6.83 11.69
CA HIS A 119 64.66 5.80 11.71
C HIS A 119 66.01 6.43 12.04
N ASP A 120 66.42 6.24 13.30
CA ASP A 120 67.82 6.25 13.74
C ASP A 120 68.64 5.23 12.93
N GLU A 121 69.79 5.65 12.39
CA GLU A 121 71.13 5.02 12.55
C GLU A 121 72.24 5.92 11.96
#